data_AF-A0A3R8N3Q2-F1
#
_entry.id   AF-A0A3R8N3Q2-F1
#
_cell.length_a   1.000
_cell.length_b   1.000
_cell.length_c   1.000
_cell.angle_alpha   90.00
_cell.angle_beta   90.00
_cell.angle_gamma   90.00
#
_symmetry.space_group_name_H-M   'P 1'
#
loop_
_entity.id
_entity.type
_entity.pdbx_description
1 polymer ?
#
loop_
_entity_poly.entity_id
_entity_poly.type
_entity_poly.pdbx_seq_one_letter_code
_entity_poly.pdbx_strand_id
1 'polypeptide(L)'
;MENWMDYFKSHIVDRGCSLFLDDAVQGLQKTSDGYNAHVIGGQVYEVEISFENGQLVSMWCECPHAQEMNHCKHMAAVLFAISELDSQPALEVKDVSLAQLLDKLTVEQLRAVVLELAQEDRELANRIQLRFSAQLTSQQVENVKKAIRDLGLPFEDRRTGFIEYRQTRDYERAVEKSMVQYLQPLLDRCEYANFLAISDAFYHQICRQELDDSNGTTGSLLYRLAGYWQHLLAVAPDKIVQELLDWCLEQLSGYEVAENLLMEFVEMEFQEETFLEQKLTYFQAVLQAIEEGDKSSWSWKFRRDRFALLCYRLLVQLDSSEADLLTFQANHWEVAGLRKLAIAQAVANQHLDRAVHLLQESKRLDAQYRGLVSDYSQQLRDIYRSQEQDDKVREELLEMIFSAGDTDLELVEELRDYVSREEWQSYLDDLLEDGRFRSQQLKLLQLADRPQELLDRITASYWALENLDRFEDYLSEKLPEQLRDAYAQALCQQMDVASSRSRYRQLAGYLVKIAGLPDGKVVSASLRTSWKVQYPRRKAMIEELDAVRW
;
A
#
# COMPACT_ATOMS: atom_id res chain seq x y z
N MET A 1 40.21 0.51 24.67
CA MET A 1 39.03 -0.02 25.40
C MET A 1 39.25 -1.51 25.66
N GLU A 2 39.38 -1.97 26.90
CA GLU A 2 39.58 -3.41 27.16
C GLU A 2 38.26 -4.12 27.51
N ASN A 3 37.94 -5.15 26.72
CA ASN A 3 36.95 -6.21 26.95
C ASN A 3 35.47 -5.85 27.09
N TRP A 4 34.96 -4.88 26.31
CA TRP A 4 33.51 -4.63 26.24
C TRP A 4 32.70 -5.82 25.68
N MET A 5 33.34 -6.73 24.92
CA MET A 5 32.67 -7.88 24.32
C MET A 5 32.13 -8.86 25.38
N ASP A 6 32.69 -8.87 26.60
CA ASP A 6 32.24 -9.74 27.70
C ASP A 6 30.86 -9.35 28.24
N TYR A 7 30.39 -8.13 27.96
CA TYR A 7 29.04 -7.69 28.31
C TYR A 7 27.96 -8.34 27.41
N PHE A 8 28.35 -9.00 26.32
CA PHE A 8 27.43 -9.55 25.33
C PHE A 8 27.56 -11.08 25.22
N LYS A 9 26.46 -11.75 24.85
CA LYS A 9 26.53 -13.15 24.40
C LYS A 9 27.26 -13.19 23.05
N SER A 10 28.06 -14.21 22.80
CA SER A 10 28.86 -14.35 21.55
C SER A 10 28.07 -14.09 20.27
N HIS A 11 26.90 -14.70 20.11
CA HIS A 11 26.05 -14.50 18.93
C HIS A 11 25.49 -13.07 18.77
N ILE A 12 25.46 -12.26 19.84
CA ILE A 12 25.08 -10.84 19.77
C ILE A 12 26.27 -10.00 19.30
N VAL A 13 27.48 -10.33 19.77
CA VAL A 13 28.73 -9.73 19.29
C VAL A 13 28.88 -9.98 17.78
N ASP A 14 28.70 -11.22 17.33
CA ASP A 14 28.81 -11.58 15.91
C ASP A 14 27.83 -10.77 15.04
N ARG A 15 26.58 -10.65 15.49
CA ARG A 15 25.55 -9.87 14.78
C ARG A 15 25.79 -8.37 14.83
N GLY A 16 26.36 -7.86 15.92
CA GLY A 16 26.79 -6.47 16.01
C GLY A 16 27.97 -6.17 15.08
N CYS A 17 28.92 -7.10 14.98
CA CYS A 17 30.03 -7.03 14.03
C CYS A 17 29.52 -7.00 12.58
N SER A 18 28.55 -7.87 12.23
CA SER A 18 27.93 -7.81 10.89
C SER A 18 27.29 -6.46 10.60
N LEU A 19 26.48 -5.92 11.52
CA LEU A 19 25.86 -4.60 11.34
C LEU A 19 26.89 -3.48 11.16
N PHE A 20 28.00 -3.54 11.90
CA PHE A 20 29.10 -2.61 11.76
C PHE A 20 29.79 -2.74 10.38
N LEU A 21 30.10 -3.96 9.94
CA LEU A 21 30.73 -4.23 8.64
C LEU A 21 29.81 -3.88 7.45
N ASP A 22 28.49 -3.88 7.64
CA ASP A 22 27.48 -3.50 6.65
C ASP A 22 27.20 -1.98 6.62
N ASP A 23 28.04 -1.14 7.24
CA ASP A 23 27.88 0.33 7.37
C ASP A 23 26.51 0.74 7.97
N ALA A 24 25.91 -0.12 8.81
CA ALA A 24 24.59 0.13 9.36
C ALA A 24 24.60 1.13 10.52
N VAL A 25 25.76 1.47 11.08
CA VAL A 25 25.91 2.50 12.13
C VAL A 25 26.11 3.86 11.47
N GLN A 26 25.16 4.76 11.67
CA GLN A 26 25.11 6.08 11.04
C GLN A 26 25.09 7.18 12.10
N GLY A 27 25.74 8.30 11.81
CA GLY A 27 25.70 9.48 12.67
C GLY A 27 26.31 9.30 14.06
N LEU A 28 27.38 8.49 14.18
CA LEU A 28 28.11 8.32 15.44
C LEU A 28 28.69 9.66 15.91
N GLN A 29 28.20 10.17 17.04
CA GLN A 29 28.62 11.44 17.64
C GLN A 29 29.13 11.21 19.05
N LYS A 30 30.28 11.83 19.37
CA LYS A 30 30.83 11.85 20.73
C LYS A 30 30.13 12.93 21.55
N THR A 31 29.59 12.55 22.71
CA THR A 31 28.95 13.45 23.67
C THR A 31 29.90 13.76 24.84
N SER A 32 29.47 14.59 25.81
CA SER A 32 30.25 14.89 27.02
C SER A 32 30.58 13.63 27.83
N ASP A 33 29.66 12.67 27.84
CA ASP A 33 29.67 11.52 28.73
C ASP A 33 29.68 10.18 27.97
N GLY A 34 29.92 10.20 26.65
CA GLY A 34 29.96 8.98 25.83
C GLY A 34 29.71 9.19 24.34
N TYR A 35 28.80 8.40 23.75
CA TYR A 35 28.49 8.39 22.32
C TYR A 35 26.99 8.16 22.06
N ASN A 36 26.46 8.77 21.00
CA ASN A 36 25.13 8.49 20.44
C ASN A 36 25.28 8.10 18.95
N ALA A 37 24.50 7.14 18.46
CA ALA A 37 24.41 6.79 17.05
C ALA A 37 23.03 6.24 16.68
N HIS A 38 22.74 6.23 15.37
CA HIS A 38 21.61 5.51 14.80
C HIS A 38 22.09 4.21 14.17
N VAL A 39 21.37 3.10 14.39
CA VAL A 39 21.69 1.81 13.77
C VAL A 39 20.54 1.34 12.89
N ILE A 40 20.82 1.12 11.61
CA ILE A 40 19.86 0.68 10.60
C ILE A 40 19.67 -0.85 10.71
N GLY A 41 18.47 -1.27 11.09
CA GLY A 41 18.06 -2.68 11.12
C GLY A 41 16.77 -2.89 10.32
N GLY A 42 15.77 -3.54 10.93
CA GLY A 42 14.41 -3.57 10.36
C GLY A 42 13.71 -2.20 10.38
N GLN A 43 14.23 -1.28 11.18
CA GLN A 43 13.94 0.15 11.24
C GLN A 43 15.19 0.84 11.82
N VAL A 44 15.19 2.17 11.93
CA VAL A 44 16.29 2.93 12.55
C VAL A 44 16.10 2.89 14.07
N TYR A 45 17.16 2.57 14.80
CA TYR A 45 17.16 2.55 16.28
C TYR A 45 18.19 3.53 16.82
N GLU A 46 17.80 4.37 17.77
CA GLU A 46 18.75 5.19 18.53
C GLU A 46 19.50 4.34 19.57
N VAL A 47 20.79 4.61 19.73
CA VAL A 47 21.70 3.90 20.63
C VAL A 47 22.58 4.91 21.36
N GLU A 48 22.60 4.83 22.68
CA GLU A 48 23.45 5.66 23.54
C GLU A 48 24.38 4.79 24.39
N ILE A 49 25.64 5.19 24.47
CA ILE A 49 26.69 4.49 25.22
C ILE A 49 27.43 5.51 26.09
N SER A 50 27.45 5.30 27.41
CA SER A 50 28.06 6.24 28.36
C SER A 50 29.35 5.67 28.95
N PHE A 51 30.35 6.53 29.09
CA PHE A 51 31.64 6.21 29.68
C PHE A 51 31.98 7.18 30.82
N GLU A 52 32.48 6.67 31.95
CA GLU A 52 33.10 7.47 33.01
C GLU A 52 34.56 7.07 33.15
N ASN A 53 35.48 8.04 33.12
CA ASN A 53 36.93 7.81 33.22
C ASN A 53 37.46 6.76 32.20
N GLY A 54 36.84 6.67 31.03
CA GLY A 54 37.20 5.71 29.98
C GLY A 54 36.68 4.29 30.19
N GLN A 55 35.85 4.05 31.20
CA GLN A 55 35.17 2.78 31.45
C GLN A 55 33.71 2.86 31.02
N LEU A 56 33.22 1.80 30.38
CA LEU A 56 31.83 1.67 29.95
C LEU A 56 30.91 1.58 31.19
N VAL A 57 29.99 2.54 31.35
CA VAL A 57 29.08 2.62 32.51
C VAL A 57 27.67 2.19 32.17
N SER A 58 27.14 2.60 31.00
CA SER A 58 25.78 2.24 30.58
C SER A 58 25.63 2.17 29.06
N MET A 59 24.66 1.38 28.63
CA MET A 59 24.24 1.25 27.23
C MET A 59 22.72 1.24 27.14
N TRP A 60 22.17 2.01 26.21
CA TRP A 60 20.74 2.10 25.95
C TRP A 60 20.45 2.00 24.46
N CYS A 61 19.31 1.40 24.11
CA CYS A 61 18.84 1.29 22.74
C CYS A 61 17.31 1.20 22.72
N GLU A 62 16.68 1.82 21.73
CA GLU A 62 15.22 1.80 21.55
C GLU A 62 14.66 0.45 21.09
N CYS A 63 15.51 -0.51 20.73
CA CYS A 63 15.02 -1.75 20.13
C CYS A 63 14.22 -2.61 21.13
N PRO A 64 13.21 -3.37 20.68
CA PRO A 64 12.39 -4.22 21.56
C PRO A 64 13.21 -5.20 22.39
N HIS A 65 14.37 -5.64 21.88
CA HIS A 65 15.27 -6.56 22.57
C HIS A 65 16.00 -5.91 23.77
N ALA A 66 16.09 -4.57 23.82
CA ALA A 66 16.76 -3.84 24.90
C ALA A 66 15.81 -3.45 26.06
N GLN A 67 14.50 -3.67 25.92
CA GLN A 67 13.48 -3.24 26.89
C GLN A 67 13.54 -3.96 28.26
N GLU A 68 14.27 -5.08 28.37
CA GLU A 68 14.49 -5.83 29.62
C GLU A 68 15.92 -5.64 30.19
N MET A 69 16.58 -4.50 29.94
CA MET A 69 18.01 -4.27 30.28
C MET A 69 18.99 -5.26 29.62
N ASN A 70 18.58 -5.88 28.51
CA ASN A 70 19.43 -6.80 27.75
C ASN A 70 20.30 -6.02 26.75
N HIS A 71 21.58 -6.37 26.67
CA HIS A 71 22.47 -5.81 25.66
C HIS A 71 22.15 -6.38 24.26
N CYS A 72 21.94 -5.48 23.29
CA CYS A 72 21.46 -5.84 21.96
C CYS A 72 22.57 -5.71 20.89
N LYS A 73 22.32 -6.29 19.71
CA LYS A 73 23.28 -6.23 18.59
C LYS A 73 23.58 -4.82 18.09
N HIS A 74 22.65 -3.86 18.27
CA HIS A 74 22.87 -2.47 17.87
C HIS A 74 23.88 -1.78 18.79
N MET A 75 23.80 -2.01 20.12
CA MET A 75 24.82 -1.52 21.07
C MET A 75 26.21 -2.10 20.77
N ALA A 76 26.27 -3.40 20.46
CA ALA A 76 27.53 -4.03 20.04
C ALA A 76 28.09 -3.42 18.76
N ALA A 77 27.25 -3.12 17.77
CA ALA A 77 27.67 -2.46 16.53
C ALA A 77 28.27 -1.07 16.79
N VAL A 78 27.67 -0.28 17.68
CA VAL A 78 28.20 1.03 18.09
C VAL A 78 29.54 0.90 18.82
N LEU A 79 29.71 -0.10 19.70
CA LEU A 79 31.01 -0.35 20.35
C LEU A 79 32.10 -0.80 19.39
N PHE A 80 31.77 -1.54 18.32
CA PHE A 80 32.71 -1.81 17.24
C PHE A 80 33.15 -0.53 16.55
N ALA A 81 32.20 0.36 16.22
CA ALA A 81 32.50 1.65 15.59
C ALA A 81 33.38 2.55 16.49
N ILE A 82 33.11 2.58 17.81
CA ILE A 82 33.96 3.32 18.76
C ILE A 82 35.35 2.67 18.86
N SER A 83 35.43 1.33 18.87
CA SER A 83 36.70 0.60 18.96
C SER A 83 37.58 0.81 17.72
N GLU A 84 36.97 0.91 16.53
CA GLU A 84 37.69 1.29 15.30
C GLU A 84 38.23 2.72 15.41
N LEU A 85 37.41 3.65 15.92
CA LEU A 85 37.81 5.03 16.20
C LEU A 85 39.02 5.11 17.16
N ASP A 86 39.03 4.28 18.20
CA ASP A 86 40.10 4.20 19.20
C ASP A 86 41.36 3.46 18.71
N SER A 87 41.23 2.58 17.70
CA SER A 87 42.33 1.74 17.18
C SER A 87 43.10 2.39 16.04
N GLN A 88 42.61 3.52 15.51
CA GLN A 88 43.37 4.31 14.56
C GLN A 88 44.48 5.08 15.32
N PRO A 89 45.77 4.89 14.97
CA PRO A 89 46.82 5.71 15.55
C PRO A 89 46.50 7.17 15.28
N ALA A 90 46.57 8.00 16.33
CA ALA A 90 46.43 9.44 16.23
C ALA A 90 47.53 10.02 15.33
N LEU A 91 47.30 9.96 14.02
CA LEU A 91 47.71 11.02 13.14
C LEU A 91 46.82 12.20 13.52
N GLU A 92 47.39 13.18 14.22
CA GLU A 92 46.87 14.55 14.19
C GLU A 92 46.96 15.07 12.74
N VAL A 93 46.16 14.53 11.84
CA VAL A 93 45.63 15.33 10.76
C VAL A 93 44.53 16.12 11.45
N LYS A 94 44.74 17.43 11.61
CA LYS A 94 43.60 18.33 11.75
C LYS A 94 42.69 17.99 10.60
N ASP A 95 41.61 17.26 10.87
CA ASP A 95 40.59 16.96 9.87
C ASP A 95 39.93 18.28 9.59
N VAL A 96 40.56 19.04 8.69
CA VAL A 96 40.01 20.28 8.18
C VAL A 96 38.82 19.80 7.38
N SER A 97 37.62 20.00 7.91
CA SER A 97 36.40 19.58 7.23
C SER A 97 36.43 20.10 5.79
N LEU A 98 35.84 19.37 4.85
CA LEU A 98 35.82 19.80 3.44
C LEU A 98 35.36 21.26 3.33
N ALA A 99 34.36 21.68 4.13
CA ALA A 99 33.94 23.07 4.24
C ALA A 99 35.08 24.02 4.67
N GLN A 100 35.83 23.69 5.72
CA GLN A 100 36.99 24.49 6.16
C GLN A 100 38.16 24.48 5.15
N LEU A 101 38.28 23.46 4.31
CA LEU A 101 39.25 23.46 3.20
C LEU A 101 38.78 24.39 2.09
N LEU A 102 37.48 24.33 1.73
CA LEU A 102 36.86 25.22 0.75
C LEU A 102 36.92 26.69 1.21
N ASP A 103 36.74 26.98 2.51
CA ASP A 103 36.84 28.33 3.08
C ASP A 103 38.25 28.93 2.97
N LYS A 104 39.28 28.09 2.84
CA LYS A 104 40.67 28.53 2.67
C LYS A 104 41.05 28.76 1.20
N LEU A 105 40.24 28.27 0.26
CA LEU A 105 40.48 28.48 -1.16
C LEU A 105 40.11 29.91 -1.54
N THR A 106 40.89 30.51 -2.44
CA THR A 106 40.47 31.77 -3.07
C THR A 106 39.30 31.51 -4.02
N VAL A 107 38.57 32.57 -4.37
CA VAL A 107 37.46 32.50 -5.34
C VAL A 107 37.92 31.91 -6.66
N GLU A 108 39.16 32.19 -7.09
CA GLU A 108 39.75 31.68 -8.33
C GLU A 108 40.05 30.18 -8.24
N GLN A 109 40.57 29.71 -7.10
CA GLN A 109 40.84 28.30 -6.87
C GLN A 109 39.54 27.49 -6.81
N LEU A 110 38.54 28.00 -6.09
CA LEU A 110 37.22 27.37 -6.03
C LEU A 110 36.56 27.32 -7.41
N ARG A 111 36.63 28.42 -8.19
CA ARG A 111 36.14 28.46 -9.56
C ARG A 111 36.84 27.43 -10.44
N ALA A 112 38.16 27.28 -10.32
CA ALA A 112 38.92 26.30 -11.10
C ALA A 112 38.46 24.87 -10.79
N VAL A 113 38.31 24.51 -9.51
CA VAL A 113 37.82 23.19 -9.09
C VAL A 113 36.40 22.92 -9.59
N VAL A 114 35.48 23.88 -9.44
CA VAL A 114 34.11 23.72 -9.92
C VAL A 114 34.06 23.57 -11.44
N LEU A 115 34.90 24.29 -12.19
CA LEU A 115 34.99 24.15 -13.65
C LEU A 115 35.54 22.79 -14.05
N GLU A 116 36.56 22.27 -13.36
CA GLU A 116 37.11 20.94 -13.58
C GLU A 116 36.04 19.86 -13.36
N LEU A 117 35.35 19.89 -12.21
CA LEU A 117 34.27 18.96 -11.91
C LEU A 117 33.12 19.05 -12.92
N ALA A 118 32.74 20.25 -13.34
CA ALA A 118 31.68 20.44 -14.33
C ALA A 118 32.10 20.04 -15.76
N GLN A 119 33.39 19.96 -16.07
CA GLN A 119 33.87 19.43 -17.35
C GLN A 119 33.75 17.90 -17.41
N GLU A 120 33.87 17.23 -16.27
CA GLU A 120 33.79 15.78 -16.15
C GLU A 120 32.35 15.28 -15.94
N ASP A 121 31.54 16.04 -15.21
CA ASP A 121 30.16 15.71 -14.86
C ASP A 121 29.15 16.63 -15.56
N ARG A 122 28.44 16.07 -16.54
CA ARG A 122 27.39 16.77 -17.30
C ARG A 122 26.17 17.11 -16.44
N GLU A 123 25.81 16.29 -15.46
CA GLU A 123 24.70 16.56 -14.54
C GLU A 123 25.04 17.79 -13.69
N LEU A 124 26.27 17.85 -13.16
CA LEU A 124 26.75 18.99 -12.39
C LEU A 124 26.76 20.27 -13.23
N ALA A 125 27.26 20.21 -14.48
CA ALA A 125 27.26 21.35 -15.39
C ALA A 125 25.83 21.87 -15.64
N ASN A 126 24.88 20.98 -15.92
CA ASN A 126 23.48 21.33 -16.14
C ASN A 126 22.86 21.99 -14.90
N ARG A 127 23.12 21.44 -13.70
CA ARG A 127 22.60 21.97 -12.43
C ARG A 127 23.14 23.37 -12.13
N ILE A 128 24.43 23.60 -12.34
CA ILE A 128 25.03 24.93 -12.17
C ILE A 128 24.39 25.92 -13.14
N GLN A 129 24.23 25.53 -14.41
CA GLN A 129 23.63 26.38 -15.43
C GLN A 129 22.17 26.73 -15.12
N LEU A 130 21.35 25.75 -14.73
CA LEU A 130 19.95 25.96 -14.34
C LEU A 130 19.83 26.92 -13.15
N ARG A 131 20.68 26.75 -12.13
CA ARG A 131 20.57 27.53 -10.90
C ARG A 131 21.11 28.95 -11.04
N PHE A 132 22.22 29.14 -11.75
CA PHE A 132 22.98 30.39 -11.71
C PHE A 132 23.03 31.20 -13.02
N SER A 133 22.54 30.67 -14.14
CA SER A 133 22.48 31.47 -15.38
C SER A 133 21.52 32.65 -15.21
N ALA A 134 21.82 33.82 -15.79
CA ALA A 134 20.89 34.95 -15.74
C ALA A 134 19.63 34.67 -16.59
N GLN A 135 19.82 34.02 -17.74
CA GLN A 135 18.77 33.53 -18.63
C GLN A 135 19.22 32.18 -19.20
N LEU A 136 18.28 31.25 -19.35
CA LEU A 136 18.54 29.95 -19.96
C LEU A 136 18.42 30.03 -21.48
N THR A 137 19.45 29.53 -22.16
CA THR A 137 19.42 29.37 -23.62
C THR A 137 18.69 28.08 -24.01
N SER A 138 18.12 28.05 -25.21
CA SER A 138 17.45 26.84 -25.73
C SER A 138 18.38 25.62 -25.73
N GLN A 139 19.69 25.81 -25.97
CA GLN A 139 20.66 24.71 -25.94
C GLN A 139 20.85 24.14 -24.53
N GLN A 140 20.83 24.97 -23.49
CA GLN A 140 20.95 24.50 -22.11
C GLN A 140 19.73 23.70 -21.69
N VAL A 141 18.53 24.18 -22.05
CA VAL A 141 17.27 23.45 -21.82
C VAL A 141 17.30 22.10 -22.55
N GLU A 142 17.74 22.07 -23.81
CA GLU A 142 17.84 20.81 -24.57
C GLU A 142 18.86 19.83 -23.97
N ASN A 143 19.98 20.32 -23.43
CA ASN A 143 20.95 19.47 -22.73
C ASN A 143 20.33 18.79 -21.50
N VAL A 144 19.49 19.52 -20.76
CA VAL A 144 18.75 18.97 -19.61
C VAL A 144 17.71 17.96 -20.07
N LYS A 145 16.91 18.28 -21.10
CA LYS A 145 15.94 17.34 -21.68
C LYS A 145 16.60 16.06 -22.14
N LYS A 146 17.79 16.15 -22.75
CA LYS A 146 18.57 14.97 -23.13
C LYS A 146 19.00 14.16 -21.91
N ALA A 147 19.54 14.80 -20.87
CA ALA A 147 19.92 14.12 -19.64
C ALA A 147 18.73 13.39 -19.00
N ILE A 148 17.53 13.99 -19.04
CA ILE A 148 16.29 13.36 -18.56
C ILE A 148 15.95 12.12 -19.37
N ARG A 149 15.94 12.20 -20.71
CA ARG A 149 15.67 11.05 -21.58
C ARG A 149 16.62 9.88 -21.36
N ASP A 150 17.85 10.17 -20.95
CA ASP A 150 18.90 9.18 -20.71
C ASP A 150 18.89 8.62 -19.27
N LEU A 151 17.94 9.01 -18.40
CA LEU A 151 17.89 8.59 -16.98
C LEU A 151 17.70 7.09 -16.77
N GLY A 152 17.04 6.40 -17.70
CA GLY A 152 16.83 4.95 -17.63
C GLY A 152 18.09 4.12 -17.92
N LEU A 153 18.95 4.62 -18.80
CA LEU A 153 20.10 3.88 -19.36
C LEU A 153 21.00 3.19 -18.32
N PRO A 154 21.30 3.77 -17.14
CA PRO A 154 22.14 3.11 -16.14
C PRO A 154 21.49 1.86 -15.50
N PHE A 155 20.17 1.74 -15.56
CA PHE A 155 19.37 0.72 -14.87
C PHE A 155 18.83 -0.35 -15.82
N GLU A 156 18.83 -0.07 -17.12
CA GLU A 156 18.36 -0.97 -18.16
C GLU A 156 19.29 -2.17 -18.34
N ASP A 157 18.70 -3.34 -18.57
CA ASP A 157 19.44 -4.47 -19.12
C ASP A 157 19.91 -4.11 -20.55
N ARG A 158 21.21 -4.29 -20.80
CA ARG A 158 21.88 -3.86 -22.03
C ARG A 158 21.35 -4.51 -23.31
N ARG A 159 20.60 -5.61 -23.21
CA ARG A 159 20.08 -6.33 -24.39
C ARG A 159 18.62 -6.00 -24.65
N THR A 160 17.86 -5.74 -23.61
CA THR A 160 16.40 -5.57 -23.70
C THR A 160 15.97 -4.11 -23.58
N GLY A 161 16.78 -3.24 -22.97
CA GLY A 161 16.34 -1.87 -22.65
C GLY A 161 15.31 -1.83 -21.52
N PHE A 162 15.12 -2.94 -20.81
CA PHE A 162 14.12 -3.11 -19.76
C PHE A 162 14.74 -2.97 -18.38
N ILE A 163 14.07 -2.28 -17.46
CA ILE A 163 14.49 -2.18 -16.06
C ILE A 163 13.85 -3.30 -15.24
N GLU A 164 14.66 -4.26 -14.80
CA GLU A 164 14.20 -5.37 -13.96
C GLU A 164 13.72 -4.92 -12.58
N TYR A 165 12.80 -5.68 -11.97
CA TYR A 165 12.22 -5.41 -10.65
C TYR A 165 13.22 -4.94 -9.60
N ARG A 166 14.40 -5.56 -9.53
CA ARG A 166 15.43 -5.24 -8.54
C ARG A 166 16.04 -3.84 -8.70
N GLN A 167 16.06 -3.31 -9.92
CA GLN A 167 16.62 -2.00 -10.26
C GLN A 167 15.59 -0.87 -10.19
N THR A 168 14.29 -1.21 -10.17
CA THR A 168 13.20 -0.22 -10.18
C THR A 168 13.30 0.82 -9.07
N ARG A 169 13.67 0.41 -7.86
CA ARG A 169 13.84 1.34 -6.72
C ARG A 169 14.99 2.33 -6.90
N ASP A 170 16.10 1.88 -7.47
CA ASP A 170 17.26 2.75 -7.69
C ASP A 170 17.01 3.72 -8.85
N TYR A 171 16.33 3.24 -9.90
CA TYR A 171 15.79 4.07 -10.97
C TYR A 171 14.80 5.13 -10.43
N GLU A 172 13.82 4.73 -9.64
CA GLU A 172 12.83 5.64 -9.03
C GLU A 172 13.54 6.77 -8.28
N ARG A 173 14.48 6.41 -7.40
CA ARG A 173 15.27 7.37 -6.62
C ARG A 173 16.10 8.31 -7.51
N ALA A 174 16.66 7.82 -8.61
CA ALA A 174 17.43 8.64 -9.54
C ALA A 174 16.56 9.65 -10.28
N VAL A 175 15.37 9.25 -10.72
CA VAL A 175 14.40 10.14 -11.36
C VAL A 175 13.89 11.19 -10.36
N GLU A 176 13.50 10.78 -9.15
CA GLU A 176 13.08 11.70 -8.08
C GLU A 176 14.15 12.76 -7.77
N LYS A 177 15.39 12.32 -7.56
CA LYS A 177 16.52 13.21 -7.31
C LYS A 177 16.68 14.20 -8.46
N SER A 178 16.57 13.74 -9.70
CA SER A 178 16.68 14.58 -10.89
C SER A 178 15.55 15.59 -10.99
N MET A 179 14.31 15.22 -10.65
CA MET A 179 13.17 16.15 -10.58
C MET A 179 13.46 17.27 -9.59
N VAL A 180 13.92 16.96 -8.37
CA VAL A 180 14.28 17.99 -7.37
C VAL A 180 15.39 18.89 -7.91
N GLN A 181 16.40 18.34 -8.56
CA GLN A 181 17.54 19.09 -9.06
C GLN A 181 17.22 19.98 -10.27
N TYR A 182 16.23 19.62 -11.09
CA TYR A 182 15.91 20.34 -12.33
C TYR A 182 14.64 21.18 -12.24
N LEU A 183 13.57 20.69 -11.59
CA LEU A 183 12.29 21.39 -11.50
C LEU A 183 12.28 22.45 -10.39
N GLN A 184 12.78 22.14 -9.20
CA GLN A 184 12.76 23.09 -8.06
C GLN A 184 13.48 24.41 -8.37
N PRO A 185 14.69 24.42 -8.95
CA PRO A 185 15.36 25.69 -9.25
C PRO A 185 14.62 26.55 -10.28
N LEU A 186 13.84 25.94 -11.19
CA LEU A 186 13.06 26.67 -12.17
C LEU A 186 11.85 27.34 -11.51
N LEU A 187 11.20 26.66 -10.56
CA LEU A 187 10.15 27.24 -9.74
C LEU A 187 10.68 28.39 -8.88
N ASP A 188 11.79 28.20 -8.17
CA ASP A 188 12.42 29.21 -7.31
C ASP A 188 12.79 30.50 -8.08
N ARG A 189 13.08 30.36 -9.37
CA ARG A 189 13.46 31.45 -10.28
C ARG A 189 12.31 32.00 -11.11
N CYS A 190 11.10 31.48 -10.94
CA CYS A 190 9.92 31.80 -11.74
C CYS A 190 10.13 31.56 -13.26
N GLU A 191 10.98 30.60 -13.64
CA GLU A 191 11.30 30.22 -15.02
C GLU A 191 10.25 29.22 -15.56
N TYR A 192 8.98 29.60 -15.49
CA TYR A 192 7.86 28.68 -15.65
C TYR A 192 7.75 28.02 -17.04
N ALA A 193 8.06 28.73 -18.11
CA ALA A 193 8.06 28.15 -19.45
C ALA A 193 9.13 27.04 -19.60
N ASN A 194 10.31 27.25 -18.99
CA ASN A 194 11.37 26.26 -18.96
C ASN A 194 11.00 25.08 -18.05
N PHE A 195 10.30 25.34 -16.94
CA PHE A 195 9.72 24.31 -16.08
C PHE A 195 8.76 23.41 -16.86
N LEU A 196 7.80 23.97 -17.61
CA LEU A 196 6.86 23.19 -18.42
C LEU A 196 7.63 22.30 -19.42
N ALA A 197 8.57 22.89 -20.15
CA ALA A 197 9.39 22.18 -21.12
C ALA A 197 10.21 21.03 -20.52
N ILE A 198 10.69 21.15 -19.29
CA ILE A 198 11.48 20.12 -18.59
C ILE A 198 10.56 19.07 -17.95
N SER A 199 9.42 19.48 -17.40
CA SER A 199 8.41 18.56 -16.86
C SER A 199 7.81 17.65 -17.94
N ASP A 200 7.60 18.18 -19.14
CA ASP A 200 7.21 17.43 -20.36
C ASP A 200 8.25 16.34 -20.70
N ALA A 201 9.55 16.66 -20.59
CA ALA A 201 10.60 15.67 -20.83
C ALA A 201 10.59 14.54 -19.78
N PHE A 202 10.30 14.86 -18.51
CA PHE A 202 10.12 13.85 -17.46
C PHE A 202 8.90 12.97 -17.74
N TYR A 203 7.75 13.58 -18.05
CA TYR A 203 6.52 12.86 -18.40
C TYR A 203 6.78 11.84 -19.51
N HIS A 204 7.39 12.29 -20.61
CA HIS A 204 7.70 11.40 -21.73
C HIS A 204 8.72 10.33 -21.40
N GLN A 205 9.71 10.61 -20.56
CA GLN A 205 10.69 9.61 -20.18
C GLN A 205 10.07 8.53 -19.28
N ILE A 206 9.28 8.93 -18.27
CA ILE A 206 8.60 7.99 -17.36
C ILE A 206 7.63 7.10 -18.14
N CYS A 207 6.81 7.68 -19.00
CA CYS A 207 5.80 6.93 -19.77
C CYS A 207 6.39 5.98 -20.82
N ARG A 208 7.60 6.24 -21.31
CA ARG A 208 8.28 5.41 -22.32
C ARG A 208 9.17 4.34 -21.71
N GLN A 209 9.54 4.47 -20.45
CA GLN A 209 10.47 3.55 -19.81
C GLN A 209 9.81 2.19 -19.62
N GLU A 210 10.32 1.16 -20.30
CA GLU A 210 9.89 -0.22 -20.06
C GLU A 210 10.56 -0.75 -18.78
N LEU A 211 9.74 -1.19 -17.82
CA LEU A 211 10.20 -1.67 -16.52
C LEU A 211 9.22 -2.67 -15.90
N ASP A 212 9.69 -3.45 -14.93
CA ASP A 212 8.82 -4.31 -14.13
C ASP A 212 8.04 -3.48 -13.11
N ASP A 213 6.81 -3.10 -13.49
CA ASP A 213 6.02 -2.16 -12.71
C ASP A 213 5.16 -2.82 -11.61
N SER A 214 5.54 -4.03 -11.16
CA SER A 214 4.80 -4.76 -10.13
C SER A 214 4.67 -3.99 -8.80
N ASN A 215 5.56 -3.01 -8.54
CA ASN A 215 5.51 -2.12 -7.38
C ASN A 215 4.82 -0.76 -7.67
N GLY A 216 4.34 -0.50 -8.89
CA GLY A 216 3.72 0.78 -9.27
C GLY A 216 4.71 1.96 -9.32
N THR A 217 5.95 1.69 -9.69
CA THR A 217 7.04 2.69 -9.84
C THR A 217 6.64 3.80 -10.82
N THR A 218 6.07 3.45 -11.97
CA THR A 218 5.67 4.42 -13.00
C THR A 218 4.61 5.37 -12.46
N GLY A 219 3.56 4.81 -11.85
CA GLY A 219 2.51 5.60 -11.21
C GLY A 219 3.06 6.52 -10.12
N SER A 220 3.93 5.99 -9.25
CA SER A 220 4.59 6.75 -8.18
C SER A 220 5.39 7.95 -8.71
N LEU A 221 6.15 7.78 -9.81
CA LEU A 221 6.89 8.88 -10.44
C LEU A 221 5.97 9.92 -11.10
N LEU A 222 4.91 9.47 -11.77
CA LEU A 222 3.92 10.37 -12.37
C LEU A 222 3.17 11.19 -11.31
N TYR A 223 2.81 10.59 -10.16
CA TYR A 223 2.18 11.32 -9.05
C TYR A 223 3.12 12.39 -8.48
N ARG A 224 4.42 12.09 -8.36
CA ARG A 224 5.41 13.11 -7.94
C ARG A 224 5.53 14.24 -8.96
N LEU A 225 5.54 13.92 -10.25
CA LEU A 225 5.54 14.94 -11.30
C LEU A 225 4.29 15.82 -11.25
N ALA A 226 3.12 15.23 -11.05
CA ALA A 226 1.86 15.95 -10.85
C ALA A 226 1.92 16.88 -9.62
N GLY A 227 2.58 16.47 -8.53
CA GLY A 227 2.83 17.34 -7.38
C GLY A 227 3.62 18.62 -7.71
N TYR A 228 4.59 18.53 -8.64
CA TYR A 228 5.28 19.73 -9.14
C TYR A 228 4.36 20.61 -9.99
N TRP A 229 3.47 20.02 -10.78
CA TRP A 229 2.45 20.78 -11.51
C TRP A 229 1.47 21.47 -10.56
N GLN A 230 1.02 20.81 -9.49
CA GLN A 230 0.19 21.45 -8.45
C GLN A 230 0.90 22.65 -7.82
N HIS A 231 2.19 22.53 -7.52
CA HIS A 231 2.96 23.66 -7.02
C HIS A 231 3.04 24.80 -8.05
N LEU A 232 3.21 24.48 -9.34
CA LEU A 232 3.18 25.46 -10.42
C LEU A 232 1.85 26.23 -10.45
N LEU A 233 0.72 25.52 -10.35
CA LEU A 233 -0.62 26.14 -10.36
C LEU A 233 -0.78 27.20 -9.26
N ALA A 234 -0.13 27.01 -8.11
CA ALA A 234 -0.23 27.95 -6.99
C ALA A 234 0.61 29.24 -7.16
N VAL A 235 1.62 29.25 -8.03
CA VAL A 235 2.62 30.35 -8.13
C VAL A 235 2.74 30.97 -9.52
N ALA A 236 2.28 30.27 -10.55
CA ALA A 236 2.42 30.70 -11.93
C ALA A 236 1.28 31.64 -12.36
N PRO A 237 1.51 32.54 -13.32
CA PRO A 237 0.46 33.36 -13.90
C PRO A 237 -0.48 32.51 -14.79
N ASP A 238 -1.72 32.95 -14.95
CA ASP A 238 -2.77 32.24 -15.70
C ASP A 238 -2.34 31.82 -17.11
N LYS A 239 -1.50 32.60 -17.78
CA LYS A 239 -0.97 32.23 -19.11
C LYS A 239 -0.20 30.90 -19.08
N ILE A 240 0.61 30.67 -18.05
CA ILE A 240 1.37 29.42 -17.89
C ILE A 240 0.43 28.28 -17.48
N VAL A 241 -0.54 28.56 -16.62
CA VAL A 241 -1.56 27.57 -16.22
C VAL A 241 -2.37 27.11 -17.43
N GLN A 242 -2.74 28.05 -18.31
CA GLN A 242 -3.38 27.78 -19.60
C GLN A 242 -2.52 26.88 -20.49
N GLU A 243 -1.23 27.19 -20.63
CA GLU A 243 -0.29 26.36 -21.42
C GLU A 243 -0.19 24.92 -20.85
N LEU A 244 -0.23 24.75 -19.53
CA LEU A 244 -0.25 23.43 -18.90
C LEU A 244 -1.57 22.70 -19.16
N LEU A 245 -2.72 23.38 -19.06
CA LEU A 245 -4.02 22.77 -19.34
C LEU A 245 -4.11 22.30 -20.80
N ASP A 246 -3.71 23.15 -21.74
CA ASP A 246 -3.68 22.82 -23.17
C ASP A 246 -2.83 21.56 -23.41
N TRP A 247 -1.63 21.53 -22.83
CA TRP A 247 -0.74 20.37 -22.90
C TRP A 247 -1.37 19.12 -22.29
N CYS A 248 -1.99 19.22 -21.10
CA CYS A 248 -2.65 18.09 -20.45
C CYS A 248 -3.76 17.51 -21.34
N LEU A 249 -4.63 18.36 -21.88
CA LEU A 249 -5.73 17.95 -22.77
C LEU A 249 -5.22 17.30 -24.06
N GLU A 250 -4.11 17.77 -24.62
CA GLU A 250 -3.44 17.11 -25.76
C GLU A 250 -2.88 15.73 -25.38
N GLN A 251 -2.32 15.58 -24.18
CA GLN A 251 -1.70 14.33 -23.72
C GLN A 251 -2.68 13.28 -23.18
N LEU A 252 -3.97 13.60 -22.96
CA LEU A 252 -4.98 12.64 -22.49
C LEU A 252 -5.13 11.42 -23.42
N SER A 253 -4.87 11.57 -24.72
CA SER A 253 -4.85 10.46 -25.68
C SER A 253 -3.43 9.94 -26.01
N GLY A 254 -2.44 10.31 -25.20
CA GLY A 254 -1.03 9.99 -25.41
C GLY A 254 -0.66 8.58 -24.95
N TYR A 255 -0.27 8.44 -23.67
CA TYR A 255 0.18 7.16 -23.10
C TYR A 255 -0.91 6.54 -22.23
N GLU A 256 -1.31 5.30 -22.53
CA GLU A 256 -2.28 4.55 -21.70
C GLU A 256 -1.86 4.45 -20.23
N VAL A 257 -0.55 4.30 -19.96
CA VAL A 257 -0.02 4.20 -18.59
C VAL A 257 -0.25 5.46 -17.75
N ALA A 258 -0.45 6.62 -18.40
CA ALA A 258 -0.67 7.90 -17.74
C ALA A 258 -2.08 8.46 -17.91
N GLU A 259 -2.92 7.88 -18.77
CA GLU A 259 -4.27 8.39 -19.08
C GLU A 259 -5.10 8.60 -17.80
N ASN A 260 -5.06 7.64 -16.87
CA ASN A 260 -5.85 7.74 -15.64
C ASN A 260 -5.35 8.86 -14.72
N LEU A 261 -4.05 8.99 -14.54
CA LEU A 261 -3.45 10.02 -13.70
C LEU A 261 -3.66 11.42 -14.29
N LEU A 262 -3.42 11.59 -15.59
CA LEU A 262 -3.67 12.88 -16.25
C LEU A 262 -5.14 13.26 -16.21
N MET A 263 -6.05 12.30 -16.41
CA MET A 263 -7.47 12.59 -16.31
C MET A 263 -7.87 12.99 -14.88
N GLU A 264 -7.37 12.29 -13.86
CA GLU A 264 -7.59 12.65 -12.45
C GLU A 264 -7.06 14.06 -12.17
N PHE A 265 -5.84 14.38 -12.62
CA PHE A 265 -5.23 15.70 -12.48
C PHE A 265 -6.07 16.79 -13.16
N VAL A 266 -6.48 16.59 -14.42
CA VAL A 266 -7.33 17.56 -15.15
C VAL A 266 -8.69 17.71 -14.49
N GLU A 267 -9.29 16.64 -13.97
CA GLU A 267 -10.59 16.70 -13.28
C GLU A 267 -10.51 17.52 -11.99
N MET A 268 -9.49 17.25 -11.16
CA MET A 268 -9.33 17.82 -9.82
C MET A 268 -8.74 19.23 -9.82
N GLU A 269 -7.91 19.57 -10.80
CA GLU A 269 -7.27 20.89 -10.91
C GLU A 269 -7.98 21.78 -11.94
N PHE A 270 -7.50 23.03 -12.09
CA PHE A 270 -8.04 24.04 -13.02
C PHE A 270 -9.52 24.34 -12.74
N GLN A 271 -9.79 24.87 -11.55
CA GLN A 271 -11.16 25.09 -11.02
C GLN A 271 -11.69 26.51 -11.28
N GLU A 272 -10.89 27.37 -11.90
CA GLU A 272 -11.31 28.69 -12.35
C GLU A 272 -12.28 28.58 -13.53
N GLU A 273 -13.30 29.44 -13.55
CA GLU A 273 -14.43 29.42 -14.50
C GLU A 273 -13.98 29.27 -15.96
N THR A 274 -12.97 30.04 -16.39
CA THR A 274 -12.44 29.99 -17.76
C THR A 274 -11.85 28.63 -18.14
N PHE A 275 -11.19 27.96 -17.20
CA PHE A 275 -10.62 26.64 -17.44
C PHE A 275 -11.68 25.54 -17.40
N LEU A 276 -12.69 25.68 -16.54
CA LEU A 276 -13.83 24.77 -16.51
C LEU A 276 -14.62 24.81 -17.83
N GLU A 277 -14.84 26.01 -18.40
CA GLU A 277 -15.48 26.17 -19.72
C GLU A 277 -14.68 25.49 -20.84
N GLN A 278 -13.35 25.62 -20.80
CA GLN A 278 -12.48 24.95 -21.77
C GLN A 278 -12.51 23.42 -21.61
N LYS A 279 -12.39 22.91 -20.38
CA LYS A 279 -12.50 21.48 -20.06
C LYS A 279 -13.84 20.93 -20.57
N LEU A 280 -14.94 21.64 -20.32
CA LEU A 280 -16.27 21.26 -20.78
C LEU A 280 -16.33 21.18 -22.31
N THR A 281 -15.83 22.22 -22.99
CA THR A 281 -15.80 22.26 -24.46
C THR A 281 -15.02 21.07 -25.04
N TYR A 282 -13.84 20.79 -24.49
CA TYR A 282 -13.01 19.66 -24.91
C TYR A 282 -13.72 18.31 -24.67
N PHE A 283 -14.24 18.06 -23.46
CA PHE A 283 -14.88 16.78 -23.14
C PHE A 283 -16.19 16.56 -23.88
N GLN A 284 -16.96 17.63 -24.18
CA GLN A 284 -18.13 17.53 -25.04
C GLN A 284 -17.75 17.12 -26.47
N ALA A 285 -16.68 17.70 -27.04
CA ALA A 285 -16.18 17.30 -28.35
C ALA A 285 -15.71 15.83 -28.37
N VAL A 286 -15.01 15.40 -27.31
CA VAL A 286 -14.59 14.00 -27.16
C VAL A 286 -15.80 13.06 -27.03
N LEU A 287 -16.78 13.41 -26.21
CA LEU A 287 -18.01 12.62 -26.04
C LEU A 287 -18.75 12.47 -27.36
N GLN A 288 -18.94 13.57 -28.09
CA GLN A 288 -19.59 13.55 -29.41
C GLN A 288 -18.83 12.64 -30.39
N ALA A 289 -17.50 12.75 -30.45
CA ALA A 289 -16.69 11.88 -31.32
C ALA A 289 -16.81 10.40 -30.95
N ILE A 290 -16.92 10.06 -29.67
CA ILE A 290 -17.16 8.68 -29.20
C ILE A 290 -18.55 8.21 -29.64
N GLU A 291 -19.58 9.03 -29.50
CA GLU A 291 -20.96 8.68 -29.83
C GLU A 291 -21.21 8.48 -31.33
N GLU A 292 -20.51 9.24 -32.17
CA GLU A 292 -20.52 9.14 -33.63
C GLU A 292 -19.60 8.01 -34.17
N GLY A 293 -18.64 7.58 -33.35
CA GLY A 293 -17.63 6.57 -33.70
C GLY A 293 -18.12 5.12 -33.68
N ASP A 294 -17.16 4.19 -33.79
CA ASP A 294 -17.44 2.76 -33.79
C ASP A 294 -17.81 2.26 -32.38
N LYS A 295 -19.05 1.78 -32.26
CA LYS A 295 -19.63 1.26 -31.01
C LYS A 295 -19.25 -0.21 -30.73
N SER A 296 -18.52 -0.85 -31.64
CA SER A 296 -18.11 -2.25 -31.52
C SER A 296 -16.97 -2.48 -30.51
N SER A 297 -16.22 -1.43 -30.17
CA SER A 297 -15.12 -1.53 -29.20
C SER A 297 -15.63 -1.89 -27.81
N TRP A 298 -14.96 -2.87 -27.18
CA TRP A 298 -15.26 -3.30 -25.81
C TRP A 298 -15.14 -2.15 -24.78
N SER A 299 -14.30 -1.16 -25.05
CA SER A 299 -14.10 0.02 -24.19
C SER A 299 -15.00 1.20 -24.53
N TRP A 300 -15.77 1.14 -25.63
CA TRP A 300 -16.62 2.24 -26.11
C TRP A 300 -17.56 2.75 -25.01
N LYS A 301 -18.30 1.83 -24.38
CA LYS A 301 -19.24 2.16 -23.30
C LYS A 301 -18.52 2.82 -22.12
N PHE A 302 -17.39 2.26 -21.69
CA PHE A 302 -16.64 2.80 -20.56
C PHE A 302 -16.17 4.23 -20.81
N ARG A 303 -15.61 4.50 -22.00
CA ARG A 303 -15.15 5.85 -22.35
C ARG A 303 -16.31 6.83 -22.46
N ARG A 304 -17.40 6.46 -23.16
CA ARG A 304 -18.61 7.29 -23.26
C ARG A 304 -19.14 7.65 -21.87
N ASP A 305 -19.35 6.65 -21.01
CA ASP A 305 -19.93 6.86 -19.68
C ASP A 305 -19.05 7.76 -18.81
N ARG A 306 -17.72 7.62 -18.90
CA ARG A 306 -16.76 8.49 -18.23
C ARG A 306 -16.89 9.95 -18.67
N PHE A 307 -16.82 10.22 -19.97
CA PHE A 307 -16.87 11.61 -20.48
C PHE A 307 -18.24 12.26 -20.30
N ALA A 308 -19.34 11.50 -20.44
CA ALA A 308 -20.68 12.01 -20.13
C ALA A 308 -20.81 12.44 -18.66
N LEU A 309 -20.25 11.64 -17.73
CA LEU A 309 -20.24 12.00 -16.31
C LEU A 309 -19.37 13.23 -16.02
N LEU A 310 -18.20 13.34 -16.66
CA LEU A 310 -17.32 14.51 -16.55
C LEU A 310 -18.01 15.79 -17.05
N CYS A 311 -18.62 15.75 -18.24
CA CYS A 311 -19.39 16.88 -18.79
C CYS A 311 -20.50 17.31 -17.82
N TYR A 312 -21.25 16.35 -17.27
CA TYR A 312 -22.30 16.67 -16.30
C TYR A 312 -21.75 17.33 -15.03
N ARG A 313 -20.64 16.83 -14.48
CA ARG A 313 -19.99 17.44 -13.29
C ARG A 313 -19.53 18.86 -13.58
N LEU A 314 -18.95 19.11 -14.76
CA LEU A 314 -18.51 20.45 -15.16
C LEU A 314 -19.70 21.40 -15.36
N LEU A 315 -20.80 20.95 -15.96
CA LEU A 315 -22.03 21.75 -16.05
C LEU A 315 -22.55 22.16 -14.67
N VAL A 316 -22.48 21.26 -13.69
CA VAL A 316 -22.84 21.57 -12.30
C VAL A 316 -21.86 22.58 -11.68
N GLN A 317 -20.55 22.44 -11.89
CA GLN A 317 -19.55 23.37 -11.36
C GLN A 317 -19.66 24.77 -11.98
N LEU A 318 -20.12 24.87 -13.22
CA LEU A 318 -20.38 26.13 -13.94
C LEU A 318 -21.76 26.73 -13.63
N ASP A 319 -22.45 26.25 -12.59
CA ASP A 319 -23.79 26.71 -12.18
C ASP A 319 -24.81 26.74 -13.35
N SER A 320 -24.74 25.74 -14.24
CA SER A 320 -25.68 25.61 -15.36
C SER A 320 -27.13 25.48 -14.87
N SER A 321 -28.08 25.92 -15.71
CA SER A 321 -29.49 25.91 -15.32
C SER A 321 -30.01 24.49 -15.08
N GLU A 322 -30.97 24.34 -14.16
CA GLU A 322 -31.61 23.04 -13.90
C GLU A 322 -32.20 22.42 -15.18
N ALA A 323 -32.73 23.26 -16.08
CA ALA A 323 -33.27 22.81 -17.37
C ALA A 323 -32.18 22.19 -18.27
N ASP A 324 -30.98 22.77 -18.30
CA ASP A 324 -29.86 22.25 -19.11
C ASP A 324 -29.33 20.94 -18.51
N LEU A 325 -29.20 20.87 -17.18
CA LEU A 325 -28.78 19.65 -16.47
C LEU A 325 -29.77 18.49 -16.70
N LEU A 326 -31.07 18.75 -16.61
CA LEU A 326 -32.11 17.75 -16.88
C LEU A 326 -32.11 17.33 -18.35
N THR A 327 -31.90 18.26 -19.28
CA THR A 327 -31.81 17.96 -20.72
C THR A 327 -30.60 17.08 -21.01
N PHE A 328 -29.44 17.40 -20.43
CA PHE A 328 -28.22 16.60 -20.57
C PHE A 328 -28.43 15.18 -20.00
N GLN A 329 -28.99 15.06 -18.79
CA GLN A 329 -29.30 13.76 -18.20
C GLN A 329 -30.26 12.93 -19.05
N ALA A 330 -31.30 13.55 -19.61
CA ALA A 330 -32.27 12.86 -20.45
C ALA A 330 -31.63 12.32 -21.74
N ASN A 331 -30.70 13.07 -22.34
CA ASN A 331 -30.01 12.67 -23.56
C ASN A 331 -28.98 11.54 -23.36
N HIS A 332 -28.45 11.40 -22.15
CA HIS A 332 -27.45 10.38 -21.78
C HIS A 332 -27.94 9.44 -20.68
N TRP A 333 -29.26 9.19 -20.62
CA TRP A 333 -29.90 8.45 -19.52
C TRP A 333 -29.40 7.01 -19.36
N GLU A 334 -28.82 6.44 -20.41
CA GLU A 334 -28.22 5.11 -20.39
C GLU A 334 -26.91 5.04 -19.60
N VAL A 335 -26.29 6.18 -19.28
CA VAL A 335 -25.08 6.26 -18.45
C VAL A 335 -25.42 6.03 -16.98
N ALA A 336 -24.97 4.91 -16.43
CA ALA A 336 -25.27 4.51 -15.05
C ALA A 336 -24.84 5.56 -14.02
N GLY A 337 -23.70 6.24 -14.25
CA GLY A 337 -23.22 7.31 -13.37
C GLY A 337 -24.19 8.50 -13.25
N LEU A 338 -24.85 8.89 -14.34
CA LEU A 338 -25.83 9.98 -14.33
C LEU A 338 -27.11 9.57 -13.59
N ARG A 339 -27.56 8.31 -13.76
CA ARG A 339 -28.68 7.78 -12.97
C ARG A 339 -28.34 7.72 -11.48
N LYS A 340 -27.13 7.29 -11.11
CA LYS A 340 -26.64 7.31 -9.72
C LYS A 340 -26.69 8.71 -9.11
N LEU A 341 -26.32 9.76 -9.87
CA LEU A 341 -26.45 11.15 -9.42
C LEU A 341 -27.92 11.55 -9.21
N ALA A 342 -28.81 11.22 -10.15
CA ALA A 342 -30.24 11.51 -10.02
C ALA A 342 -30.88 10.78 -8.82
N ILE A 343 -30.46 9.54 -8.56
CA ILE A 343 -30.86 8.77 -7.38
C ILE A 343 -30.37 9.47 -6.10
N ALA A 344 -29.09 9.82 -6.02
CA ALA A 344 -28.51 10.51 -4.87
C ALA A 344 -29.21 11.84 -4.59
N GLN A 345 -29.56 12.62 -5.62
CA GLN A 345 -30.32 13.86 -5.48
C GLN A 345 -31.75 13.61 -4.98
N ALA A 346 -32.42 12.56 -5.47
CA ALA A 346 -33.75 12.19 -4.99
C ALA A 346 -33.73 11.78 -3.50
N VAL A 347 -32.73 11.01 -3.08
CA VAL A 347 -32.51 10.63 -1.69
C VAL A 347 -32.21 11.85 -0.82
N ALA A 348 -31.29 12.73 -1.25
CA ALA A 348 -30.92 13.95 -0.51
C ALA A 348 -32.14 14.88 -0.29
N ASN A 349 -33.04 14.96 -1.27
CA ASN A 349 -34.28 15.73 -1.20
C ASN A 349 -35.43 14.99 -0.50
N GLN A 350 -35.18 13.82 0.10
CA GLN A 350 -36.18 12.95 0.75
C GLN A 350 -37.33 12.50 -0.17
N HIS A 351 -37.13 12.55 -1.49
CA HIS A 351 -38.08 12.04 -2.48
C HIS A 351 -37.90 10.52 -2.67
N LEU A 352 -38.14 9.75 -1.60
CA LEU A 352 -37.83 8.32 -1.56
C LEU A 352 -38.58 7.50 -2.61
N ASP A 353 -39.84 7.82 -2.91
CA ASP A 353 -40.61 7.12 -3.96
C ASP A 353 -39.96 7.29 -5.35
N ARG A 354 -39.43 8.48 -5.63
CA ARG A 354 -38.69 8.75 -6.87
C ARG A 354 -37.37 7.97 -6.86
N ALA A 355 -36.64 7.95 -5.75
CA ALA A 355 -35.40 7.18 -5.64
C ALA A 355 -35.64 5.68 -5.89
N VAL A 356 -36.68 5.10 -5.28
CA VAL A 356 -37.08 3.70 -5.51
C VAL A 356 -37.40 3.44 -6.97
N HIS A 357 -38.18 4.30 -7.62
CA HIS A 357 -38.49 4.16 -9.05
C HIS A 357 -37.21 4.16 -9.91
N LEU A 358 -36.30 5.10 -9.66
CA LEU A 358 -35.04 5.23 -10.40
C LEU A 358 -34.11 4.03 -10.18
N LEU A 359 -34.05 3.50 -8.95
CA LEU A 359 -33.27 2.31 -8.62
C LEU A 359 -33.82 1.06 -9.31
N GLN A 360 -35.13 0.85 -9.28
CA GLN A 360 -35.79 -0.27 -9.97
C GLN A 360 -35.64 -0.19 -11.49
N GLU A 361 -35.72 1.01 -12.07
CA GLU A 361 -35.42 1.25 -13.48
C GLU A 361 -33.95 0.92 -13.79
N SER A 362 -33.02 1.41 -12.97
CA SER A 362 -31.58 1.18 -13.16
C SER A 362 -31.20 -0.30 -13.06
N LYS A 363 -31.81 -1.06 -12.13
CA LYS A 363 -31.66 -2.52 -12.05
C LYS A 363 -32.05 -3.21 -13.35
N ARG A 364 -33.15 -2.77 -13.98
CA ARG A 364 -33.60 -3.34 -15.27
C ARG A 364 -32.65 -2.99 -16.42
N LEU A 365 -32.18 -1.75 -16.48
CA LEU A 365 -31.27 -1.28 -17.54
C LEU A 365 -29.87 -1.92 -17.44
N ASP A 366 -29.38 -2.15 -16.22
CA ASP A 366 -28.04 -2.67 -15.95
C ASP A 366 -28.04 -4.15 -15.54
N ALA A 367 -29.11 -4.92 -15.81
CA ALA A 367 -29.28 -6.30 -15.34
C ALA A 367 -28.10 -7.25 -15.65
N GLN A 368 -27.32 -6.94 -16.70
CA GLN A 368 -26.12 -7.68 -17.09
C GLN A 368 -24.89 -7.41 -16.21
N TYR A 369 -24.88 -6.33 -15.42
CA TYR A 369 -23.77 -5.92 -14.56
C TYR A 369 -24.09 -6.22 -13.11
N ARG A 370 -23.71 -7.41 -12.66
CA ARG A 370 -23.99 -7.90 -11.30
C ARG A 370 -23.58 -6.93 -10.19
N GLY A 371 -22.42 -6.29 -10.32
CA GLY A 371 -21.96 -5.28 -9.35
C GLY A 371 -22.90 -4.07 -9.25
N LEU A 372 -23.36 -3.54 -10.39
CA LEU A 372 -24.34 -2.43 -10.39
C LEU A 372 -25.69 -2.86 -9.81
N VAL A 373 -26.14 -4.08 -10.13
CA VAL A 373 -27.37 -4.62 -9.55
C VAL A 373 -27.24 -4.73 -8.03
N SER A 374 -26.11 -5.23 -7.51
CA SER A 374 -25.86 -5.27 -6.05
C SER A 374 -25.89 -3.88 -5.44
N ASP A 375 -25.19 -2.90 -6.02
CA ASP A 375 -25.18 -1.50 -5.55
C ASP A 375 -26.60 -0.88 -5.47
N TYR A 376 -27.45 -1.16 -6.47
CA TYR A 376 -28.82 -0.65 -6.48
C TYR A 376 -29.70 -1.38 -5.47
N SER A 377 -29.55 -2.70 -5.35
CA SER A 377 -30.29 -3.50 -4.37
C SER A 377 -29.95 -3.10 -2.94
N GLN A 378 -28.68 -2.79 -2.67
CA GLN A 378 -28.25 -2.27 -1.37
C GLN A 378 -28.98 -0.96 -1.01
N GLN A 379 -29.05 -0.01 -1.95
CA GLN A 379 -29.77 1.26 -1.73
C GLN A 379 -31.28 1.06 -1.58
N LEU A 380 -31.88 0.16 -2.38
CA LEU A 380 -33.31 -0.17 -2.24
C LEU A 380 -33.60 -0.78 -0.87
N ARG A 381 -32.77 -1.74 -0.43
CA ARG A 381 -32.85 -2.38 0.88
C ARG A 381 -32.81 -1.35 2.00
N ASP A 382 -31.88 -0.39 1.94
CA ASP A 382 -31.75 0.63 2.98
C ASP A 382 -32.96 1.59 2.99
N ILE A 383 -33.51 1.96 1.82
CA ILE A 383 -34.75 2.74 1.74
C ILE A 383 -35.94 1.95 2.29
N TYR A 384 -36.11 0.69 1.89
CA TYR A 384 -37.21 -0.16 2.37
C TYR A 384 -37.13 -0.42 3.87
N ARG A 385 -35.92 -0.60 4.42
CA ARG A 385 -35.70 -0.71 5.85
C ARG A 385 -36.15 0.56 6.59
N SER A 386 -35.86 1.74 6.05
CA SER A 386 -36.32 3.02 6.64
C SER A 386 -37.83 3.21 6.60
N GLN A 387 -38.53 2.45 5.75
CA GLN A 387 -39.98 2.47 5.59
C GLN A 387 -40.67 1.26 6.26
N GLU A 388 -39.93 0.45 7.03
CA GLU A 388 -40.42 -0.77 7.70
C GLU A 388 -41.07 -1.78 6.70
N GLN A 389 -40.52 -1.89 5.49
CA GLN A 389 -40.99 -2.79 4.43
C GLN A 389 -40.16 -4.08 4.38
N ASP A 390 -40.27 -4.90 5.42
CA ASP A 390 -39.46 -6.12 5.63
C ASP A 390 -39.53 -7.12 4.47
N ASP A 391 -40.70 -7.31 3.86
CA ASP A 391 -40.87 -8.20 2.70
C ASP A 391 -39.98 -7.77 1.52
N LYS A 392 -39.84 -6.45 1.30
CA LYS A 392 -39.00 -5.92 0.21
C LYS A 392 -37.52 -5.93 0.58
N VAL A 393 -37.19 -5.72 1.87
CA VAL A 393 -35.81 -5.89 2.37
C VAL A 393 -35.33 -7.32 2.10
N ARG A 394 -36.18 -8.31 2.40
CA ARG A 394 -35.94 -9.72 2.09
C ARG A 394 -35.70 -9.95 0.60
N GLU A 395 -36.56 -9.43 -0.27
CA GLU A 395 -36.42 -9.57 -1.73
C GLU A 395 -35.07 -9.02 -2.23
N GLU A 396 -34.65 -7.85 -1.73
CA GLU A 396 -33.38 -7.23 -2.12
C GLU A 396 -32.16 -8.00 -1.58
N LEU A 397 -32.21 -8.53 -0.36
CA LEU A 397 -31.15 -9.39 0.19
C LEU A 397 -30.98 -10.67 -0.63
N LEU A 398 -32.09 -11.32 -1.01
CA LEU A 398 -32.05 -12.51 -1.86
C LEU A 398 -31.47 -12.21 -3.24
N GLU A 399 -31.83 -11.06 -3.82
CA GLU A 399 -31.28 -10.61 -5.11
C GLU A 399 -29.76 -10.38 -5.01
N MET A 400 -29.28 -9.73 -3.95
CA MET A 400 -27.83 -9.48 -3.75
C MET A 400 -27.06 -10.80 -3.62
N ILE A 401 -27.52 -11.70 -2.76
CA ILE A 401 -26.82 -12.95 -2.42
C ILE A 401 -26.87 -13.93 -3.61
N PHE A 402 -28.05 -14.21 -4.16
CA PHE A 402 -28.22 -15.27 -5.13
C PHE A 402 -28.06 -14.81 -6.58
N SER A 403 -28.72 -13.71 -6.97
CA SER A 403 -28.70 -13.21 -8.36
C SER A 403 -27.43 -12.43 -8.70
N ALA A 404 -27.09 -11.41 -7.90
CA ALA A 404 -25.90 -10.59 -8.10
C ALA A 404 -24.62 -11.33 -7.66
N GLY A 405 -24.73 -12.24 -6.69
CA GLY A 405 -23.61 -13.05 -6.25
C GLY A 405 -22.65 -12.36 -5.33
N ASP A 406 -23.17 -11.47 -4.50
CA ASP A 406 -22.43 -10.88 -3.41
C ASP A 406 -22.06 -11.95 -2.40
N THR A 407 -20.79 -11.96 -1.97
CA THR A 407 -20.23 -12.97 -1.06
C THR A 407 -19.98 -12.42 0.34
N ASP A 408 -20.42 -11.19 0.60
CA ASP A 408 -20.39 -10.61 1.92
C ASP A 408 -21.29 -11.40 2.89
N LEU A 409 -20.67 -11.93 3.94
CA LEU A 409 -21.38 -12.73 4.94
C LEU A 409 -22.30 -11.89 5.81
N GLU A 410 -22.08 -10.59 5.93
CA GLU A 410 -22.98 -9.71 6.68
C GLU A 410 -24.38 -9.71 6.06
N LEU A 411 -24.48 -9.78 4.73
CA LEU A 411 -25.76 -9.91 4.02
C LEU A 411 -26.48 -11.23 4.34
N VAL A 412 -25.70 -12.31 4.41
CA VAL A 412 -26.23 -13.65 4.72
C VAL A 412 -26.72 -13.68 6.16
N GLU A 413 -25.95 -13.13 7.11
CA GLU A 413 -26.37 -13.03 8.51
C GLU A 413 -27.60 -12.14 8.69
N GLU A 414 -27.71 -11.02 7.96
CA GLU A 414 -28.87 -10.14 7.96
C GLU A 414 -30.15 -10.84 7.46
N LEU A 415 -30.04 -11.63 6.38
CA LEU A 415 -31.17 -12.36 5.81
C LEU A 415 -31.90 -13.24 6.84
N ARG A 416 -31.18 -13.73 7.86
CA ARG A 416 -31.72 -14.58 8.92
C ARG A 416 -32.92 -13.95 9.64
N ASP A 417 -32.94 -12.63 9.81
CA ASP A 417 -33.99 -11.93 10.54
C ASP A 417 -35.30 -11.82 9.73
N TYR A 418 -35.23 -12.08 8.42
CA TYR A 418 -36.33 -11.90 7.47
C TYR A 418 -36.91 -13.21 6.91
N VAL A 419 -36.44 -14.37 7.40
CA VAL A 419 -36.83 -15.68 6.87
C VAL A 419 -37.25 -16.65 7.97
N SER A 420 -38.10 -17.61 7.65
CA SER A 420 -38.41 -18.71 8.57
C SER A 420 -37.18 -19.60 8.80
N ARG A 421 -37.23 -20.41 9.87
CA ARG A 421 -36.14 -21.35 10.17
C ARG A 421 -35.97 -22.39 9.06
N GLU A 422 -37.06 -22.82 8.44
CA GLU A 422 -37.06 -23.78 7.34
C GLU A 422 -36.42 -23.19 6.08
N GLU A 423 -36.80 -21.97 5.71
CA GLU A 423 -36.20 -21.24 4.58
C GLU A 423 -34.72 -20.94 4.82
N TRP A 424 -34.36 -20.51 6.03
CA TRP A 424 -32.97 -20.26 6.42
C TRP A 424 -32.06 -21.46 6.18
N GLN A 425 -32.51 -22.65 6.59
CA GLN A 425 -31.74 -23.88 6.38
C GLN A 425 -31.61 -24.22 4.89
N SER A 426 -32.69 -24.06 4.12
CA SER A 426 -32.64 -24.26 2.66
C SER A 426 -31.66 -23.31 1.98
N TYR A 427 -31.66 -22.03 2.34
CA TYR A 427 -30.75 -21.05 1.76
C TYR A 427 -29.29 -21.34 2.12
N LEU A 428 -29.00 -21.75 3.36
CA LEU A 428 -27.65 -22.14 3.75
C LEU A 428 -27.17 -23.40 3.01
N ASP A 429 -28.06 -24.35 2.71
CA ASP A 429 -27.74 -25.50 1.85
C ASP A 429 -27.33 -25.05 0.45
N ASP A 430 -28.13 -24.19 -0.17
CA ASP A 430 -27.81 -23.63 -1.49
C ASP A 430 -26.46 -22.89 -1.49
N LEU A 431 -26.17 -22.11 -0.44
CA LEU A 431 -24.90 -21.38 -0.28
C LEU A 431 -23.70 -22.31 -0.03
N LEU A 432 -23.89 -23.46 0.61
CA LEU A 432 -22.84 -24.45 0.83
C LEU A 432 -22.45 -25.18 -0.46
N GLU A 433 -23.40 -25.38 -1.38
CA GLU A 433 -23.18 -25.94 -2.71
C GLU A 433 -22.60 -24.90 -3.69
N ASP A 434 -22.77 -23.61 -3.41
CA ASP A 434 -22.26 -22.54 -4.24
C ASP A 434 -20.73 -22.40 -4.14
N GLY A 435 -20.06 -22.59 -5.28
CA GLY A 435 -18.61 -22.47 -5.40
C GLY A 435 -18.06 -21.08 -5.03
N ARG A 436 -18.88 -20.01 -5.07
CA ARG A 436 -18.49 -18.64 -4.70
C ARG A 436 -18.14 -18.53 -3.22
N PHE A 437 -18.80 -19.30 -2.35
CA PHE A 437 -18.62 -19.26 -0.90
C PHE A 437 -17.56 -20.24 -0.37
N ARG A 438 -16.68 -20.75 -1.25
CA ARG A 438 -15.70 -21.79 -0.88
C ARG A 438 -14.82 -21.40 0.31
N SER A 439 -14.37 -20.15 0.37
CA SER A 439 -13.56 -19.63 1.48
C SER A 439 -14.34 -19.43 2.77
N GLN A 440 -15.67 -19.35 2.70
CA GLN A 440 -16.57 -19.06 3.80
C GLN A 440 -17.32 -20.31 4.32
N GLN A 441 -17.12 -21.49 3.71
CA GLN A 441 -17.86 -22.71 4.03
C GLN A 441 -17.89 -23.07 5.52
N LEU A 442 -16.77 -22.90 6.25
CA LEU A 442 -16.74 -23.21 7.69
C LEU A 442 -17.69 -22.29 8.49
N LYS A 443 -17.77 -21.01 8.12
CA LYS A 443 -18.66 -20.05 8.76
C LYS A 443 -20.13 -20.33 8.39
N LEU A 444 -20.41 -20.71 7.14
CA LEU A 444 -21.74 -21.15 6.72
C LEU A 444 -22.21 -22.40 7.49
N LEU A 445 -21.33 -23.37 7.74
CA LEU A 445 -21.66 -24.56 8.56
C LEU A 445 -21.96 -24.21 10.02
N GLN A 446 -21.26 -23.23 10.58
CA GLN A 446 -21.58 -22.67 11.90
C GLN A 446 -22.98 -22.03 11.89
N LEU A 447 -23.29 -21.21 10.88
CA LEU A 447 -24.59 -20.56 10.73
C LEU A 447 -25.73 -21.58 10.51
N ALA A 448 -25.44 -22.70 9.86
CA ALA A 448 -26.36 -23.81 9.63
C ALA A 448 -26.59 -24.68 10.87
N ASP A 449 -25.89 -24.42 11.99
CA ASP A 449 -25.87 -25.26 13.19
C ASP A 449 -25.49 -26.72 12.87
N ARG A 450 -24.45 -26.93 12.03
CA ARG A 450 -23.93 -28.25 11.62
C ARG A 450 -22.57 -28.56 12.25
N PRO A 451 -22.49 -28.74 13.58
CA PRO A 451 -21.22 -28.79 14.29
C PRO A 451 -20.37 -30.03 13.91
N GLN A 452 -20.99 -31.18 13.60
CA GLN A 452 -20.24 -32.38 13.21
C GLN A 452 -19.58 -32.21 11.85
N GLU A 453 -20.32 -31.75 10.84
CA GLU A 453 -19.79 -31.52 9.51
C GLU A 453 -18.71 -30.42 9.51
N LEU A 454 -18.89 -29.37 10.32
CA LEU A 454 -17.87 -28.35 10.54
C LEU A 454 -16.58 -28.97 11.07
N LEU A 455 -16.67 -29.80 12.11
CA LEU A 455 -15.51 -30.45 12.72
C LEU A 455 -14.80 -31.40 11.73
N ASP A 456 -15.57 -32.17 10.96
CA ASP A 456 -15.04 -33.09 9.94
C ASP A 456 -14.27 -32.33 8.85
N ARG A 457 -14.79 -31.19 8.37
CA ARG A 457 -14.09 -30.35 7.39
C ARG A 457 -12.84 -29.68 7.97
N ILE A 458 -12.87 -29.27 9.23
CA ILE A 458 -11.71 -28.69 9.92
C ILE A 458 -10.60 -29.73 10.07
N THR A 459 -10.93 -30.94 10.52
CA THR A 459 -9.95 -32.01 10.78
C THR A 459 -9.34 -32.59 9.50
N ALA A 460 -10.03 -32.48 8.37
CA ALA A 460 -9.51 -32.84 7.05
C ALA A 460 -8.56 -31.76 6.45
N SER A 461 -8.53 -30.55 7.02
CA SER A 461 -7.71 -29.43 6.54
C SER A 461 -6.29 -29.48 7.09
N TYR A 462 -5.33 -28.96 6.30
CA TYR A 462 -3.95 -28.76 6.77
C TYR A 462 -3.88 -27.76 7.95
N TRP A 463 -4.79 -26.78 7.96
CA TRP A 463 -4.89 -25.71 8.97
C TRP A 463 -5.85 -26.08 10.11
N ALA A 464 -5.83 -27.35 10.53
CA ALA A 464 -6.79 -27.87 11.51
C ALA A 464 -6.72 -27.11 12.84
N LEU A 465 -5.53 -26.90 13.42
CA LEU A 465 -5.38 -26.23 14.72
C LEU A 465 -5.89 -24.79 14.68
N GLU A 466 -5.53 -24.03 13.66
CA GLU A 466 -5.93 -22.63 13.49
C GLU A 466 -7.45 -22.51 13.33
N ASN A 467 -8.08 -23.43 12.59
CA ASN A 467 -9.53 -23.43 12.43
C ASN A 467 -10.26 -23.95 13.68
N LEU A 468 -9.72 -24.93 14.40
CA LEU A 468 -10.29 -25.34 15.69
C LEU A 468 -10.30 -24.17 16.68
N ASP A 469 -9.21 -23.39 16.73
CA ASP A 469 -9.14 -22.17 17.56
C ASP A 469 -10.17 -21.13 17.14
N ARG A 470 -10.36 -20.93 15.84
CA ARG A 470 -11.34 -19.97 15.30
C ARG A 470 -12.78 -20.32 15.68
N PHE A 471 -13.11 -21.61 15.80
CA PHE A 471 -14.47 -22.09 16.08
C PHE A 471 -14.61 -22.74 17.47
N GLU A 472 -13.65 -22.52 18.37
CA GLU A 472 -13.57 -23.17 19.68
C GLU A 472 -14.81 -22.93 20.53
N ASP A 473 -15.24 -21.66 20.67
CA ASP A 473 -16.39 -21.31 21.50
C ASP A 473 -17.65 -22.08 21.07
N TYR A 474 -17.94 -22.08 19.77
CA TYR A 474 -19.09 -22.76 19.20
C TYR A 474 -19.01 -24.29 19.31
N LEU A 475 -17.84 -24.87 19.01
CA LEU A 475 -17.64 -26.32 19.07
C LEU A 475 -17.56 -26.84 20.51
N SER A 476 -17.07 -26.03 21.45
CA SER A 476 -17.00 -26.41 22.87
C SER A 476 -18.38 -26.47 23.51
N GLU A 477 -19.32 -25.64 23.07
CA GLU A 477 -20.71 -25.69 23.52
C GLU A 477 -21.44 -26.94 22.96
N LYS A 478 -21.21 -27.26 21.68
CA LYS A 478 -22.00 -28.26 20.94
C LYS A 478 -21.40 -29.67 20.97
N LEU A 479 -20.08 -29.79 20.86
CA LEU A 479 -19.32 -31.04 20.70
C LEU A 479 -18.01 -31.02 21.51
N PRO A 480 -18.05 -30.81 22.84
CA PRO A 480 -16.85 -30.60 23.64
C PRO A 480 -15.89 -31.81 23.67
N GLU A 481 -16.42 -33.03 23.67
CA GLU A 481 -15.62 -34.26 23.66
C GLU A 481 -14.96 -34.49 22.28
N GLN A 482 -15.70 -34.28 21.18
CA GLN A 482 -15.13 -34.42 19.84
C GLN A 482 -14.13 -33.30 19.53
N LEU A 483 -14.36 -32.08 20.03
CA LEU A 483 -13.41 -30.98 19.92
C LEU A 483 -12.08 -31.31 20.61
N ARG A 484 -12.13 -31.87 21.82
CA ARG A 484 -10.95 -32.35 22.54
C ARG A 484 -10.18 -33.38 21.71
N ASP A 485 -10.88 -34.37 21.17
CA ASP A 485 -10.26 -35.44 20.40
C ASP A 485 -9.67 -34.93 19.08
N ALA A 486 -10.34 -33.97 18.43
CA ALA A 486 -9.82 -33.29 17.24
C ALA A 486 -8.56 -32.48 17.52
N TYR A 487 -8.52 -31.72 18.63
CA TYR A 487 -7.30 -31.05 19.08
C TYR A 487 -6.18 -32.04 19.35
N ALA A 488 -6.46 -33.15 20.06
CA ALA A 488 -5.47 -34.18 20.34
C ALA A 488 -4.90 -34.80 19.05
N GLN A 489 -5.76 -35.10 18.07
CA GLN A 489 -5.36 -35.65 16.78
C GLN A 489 -4.51 -34.67 15.97
N ALA A 490 -4.96 -33.43 15.81
CA ALA A 490 -4.23 -32.40 15.07
C ALA A 490 -2.87 -32.10 15.72
N LEU A 491 -2.83 -32.10 17.06
CA LEU A 491 -1.61 -31.88 17.83
C LEU A 491 -0.59 -33.01 17.63
N CYS A 492 -1.02 -34.27 17.61
CA CYS A 492 -0.15 -35.41 17.28
C CYS A 492 0.49 -35.27 15.89
N GLN A 493 -0.31 -34.96 14.87
CA GLN A 493 0.19 -34.80 13.50
C GLN A 493 1.23 -33.68 13.39
N GLN A 494 0.99 -32.55 14.07
CA GLN A 494 1.91 -31.40 14.08
C GLN A 494 3.17 -31.66 14.92
N MET A 495 3.08 -32.46 15.98
CA MET A 495 4.22 -32.82 16.83
C MET A 495 5.23 -33.71 16.10
N ASP A 496 4.75 -34.59 15.22
CA ASP A 496 5.62 -35.51 14.46
C ASP A 496 6.59 -34.75 13.54
N VAL A 497 6.10 -33.72 12.84
CA VAL A 497 6.86 -32.90 11.88
C VAL A 497 7.59 -31.71 12.53
N ALA A 498 7.26 -31.32 13.76
CA ALA A 498 7.91 -30.22 14.45
C ALA A 498 9.40 -30.50 14.73
N SER A 499 10.24 -29.47 14.56
CA SER A 499 11.70 -29.57 14.73
C SER A 499 12.33 -28.42 15.52
N SER A 500 11.59 -27.34 15.80
CA SER A 500 12.11 -26.15 16.47
C SER A 500 11.56 -26.00 17.90
N ARG A 501 12.38 -25.44 18.80
CA ARG A 501 11.98 -25.17 20.19
C ARG A 501 10.76 -24.25 20.30
N SER A 502 10.67 -23.25 19.43
CA SER A 502 9.52 -22.35 19.38
C SER A 502 8.22 -23.09 19.02
N ARG A 503 8.28 -24.00 18.04
CA ARG A 503 7.11 -24.80 17.65
C ARG A 503 6.71 -25.77 18.77
N TYR A 504 7.67 -26.43 19.44
CA TYR A 504 7.35 -27.27 20.60
C TYR A 504 6.66 -26.51 21.72
N ARG A 505 7.10 -25.28 22.03
CA ARG A 505 6.43 -24.43 23.02
C ARG A 505 4.98 -24.12 22.64
N GLN A 506 4.75 -23.74 21.39
CA GLN A 506 3.40 -23.48 20.88
C GLN A 506 2.50 -24.72 21.02
N LEU A 507 2.97 -25.89 20.56
CA LEU A 507 2.23 -27.15 20.63
C LEU A 507 1.99 -27.59 22.09
N ALA A 508 2.96 -27.40 22.97
CA ALA A 508 2.78 -27.68 24.40
C ALA A 508 1.70 -26.79 25.03
N GLY A 509 1.52 -25.55 24.55
CA GLY A 509 0.42 -24.67 24.95
C GLY A 509 -0.96 -25.26 24.68
N TYR A 510 -1.14 -25.98 23.57
CA TYR A 510 -2.42 -26.64 23.25
C TYR A 510 -2.79 -27.76 24.23
N LEU A 511 -1.83 -28.34 24.97
CA LEU A 511 -2.16 -29.30 26.03
C LEU A 511 -2.94 -28.65 27.18
N VAL A 512 -2.73 -27.35 27.44
CA VAL A 512 -3.52 -26.59 28.43
C VAL A 512 -4.94 -26.40 27.91
N LYS A 513 -5.10 -26.07 26.62
CA LYS A 513 -6.41 -25.98 25.97
C LYS A 513 -7.18 -27.29 26.06
N ILE A 514 -6.56 -28.39 25.62
CA ILE A 514 -7.15 -29.73 25.73
C ILE A 514 -7.52 -30.04 27.18
N ALA A 515 -6.67 -29.69 28.15
CA ALA A 515 -6.93 -29.92 29.57
C ALA A 515 -8.12 -29.14 30.14
N GLY A 516 -8.55 -28.05 29.48
CA GLY A 516 -9.74 -27.28 29.81
C GLY A 516 -11.06 -27.91 29.33
N LEU A 517 -11.00 -28.88 28.42
CA LEU A 517 -12.17 -29.59 27.87
C LEU A 517 -12.53 -30.83 28.72
N PRO A 518 -13.74 -31.42 28.58
CA PRO A 518 -14.16 -32.60 29.34
C PRO A 518 -13.19 -33.77 29.24
N ASP A 519 -12.80 -34.36 30.38
CA ASP A 519 -11.74 -35.38 30.50
C ASP A 519 -10.37 -35.01 29.90
N GLY A 520 -10.20 -33.74 29.53
CA GLY A 520 -9.03 -33.20 28.87
C GLY A 520 -7.73 -33.39 29.63
N LYS A 521 -7.77 -33.28 30.96
CA LYS A 521 -6.58 -33.48 31.81
C LYS A 521 -5.97 -34.88 31.65
N VAL A 522 -6.83 -35.89 31.48
CA VAL A 522 -6.41 -37.28 31.27
C VAL A 522 -5.78 -37.42 29.89
N VAL A 523 -6.41 -36.84 28.86
CA VAL A 523 -5.91 -36.86 27.47
C VAL A 523 -4.56 -36.14 27.38
N SER A 524 -4.43 -34.92 27.93
CA SER A 524 -3.18 -34.15 27.91
C SER A 524 -2.04 -34.86 28.65
N ALA A 525 -2.32 -35.50 29.80
CA ALA A 525 -1.33 -36.27 30.54
C ALA A 525 -0.88 -37.52 29.76
N SER A 526 -1.82 -38.19 29.09
CA SER A 526 -1.54 -39.33 28.22
C SER A 526 -0.66 -38.94 27.03
N LEU A 527 -1.00 -37.86 26.31
CA LEU A 527 -0.22 -37.33 25.19
C LEU A 527 1.19 -36.94 25.62
N ARG A 528 1.33 -36.19 26.72
CA ARG A 528 2.64 -35.82 27.29
C ARG A 528 3.50 -37.06 27.56
N THR A 529 2.93 -38.08 28.17
CA THR A 529 3.65 -39.31 28.53
C THR A 529 4.04 -40.08 27.27
N SER A 530 3.10 -40.24 26.32
CA SER A 530 3.33 -40.92 25.04
C SER A 530 4.48 -40.29 24.26
N TRP A 531 4.48 -38.97 24.11
CA TRP A 531 5.51 -38.26 23.36
C TRP A 531 6.91 -38.32 24.01
N LYS A 532 6.99 -38.33 25.35
CA LYS A 532 8.28 -38.56 26.03
C LYS A 532 8.85 -39.94 25.75
N VAL A 533 8.00 -40.95 25.64
CA VAL A 533 8.39 -42.34 25.31
C VAL A 533 8.76 -42.47 23.83
N GLN A 534 8.00 -41.85 22.94
CA GLN A 534 8.21 -41.91 21.49
C GLN A 534 9.43 -41.10 21.04
N TYR A 535 9.71 -39.97 21.69
CA TYR A 535 10.76 -39.02 21.29
C TYR A 535 11.83 -38.76 22.37
N PRO A 536 12.50 -39.80 22.91
CA PRO A 536 13.39 -39.65 24.07
C PRO A 536 14.64 -38.80 23.77
N ARG A 537 14.99 -38.59 22.49
CA ARG A 537 16.14 -37.80 22.06
C ARG A 537 15.83 -36.33 21.78
N ARG A 538 14.55 -35.93 21.74
CA ARG A 538 14.13 -34.53 21.48
C ARG A 538 14.13 -33.73 22.80
N LYS A 539 15.31 -33.45 23.37
CA LYS A 539 15.45 -32.79 24.69
C LYS A 539 14.70 -31.46 24.81
N ALA A 540 14.81 -30.60 23.80
CA ALA A 540 14.11 -29.31 23.79
C ALA A 540 12.57 -29.46 23.83
N MET A 541 12.03 -30.51 23.18
CA MET A 541 10.61 -30.81 23.23
C MET A 541 10.18 -31.27 24.63
N ILE A 542 10.95 -32.15 25.26
CA ILE A 542 10.69 -32.65 26.63
C ILE A 542 10.69 -31.48 27.63
N GLU A 543 11.66 -30.57 27.52
CA GLU A 543 11.74 -29.38 28.38
C GLU A 543 10.51 -28.48 28.24
N GLU A 544 10.05 -28.20 27.02
CA GLU A 544 8.85 -27.38 26.80
C GLU A 544 7.57 -28.10 27.27
N LEU A 545 7.49 -29.43 27.12
CA LEU A 545 6.38 -30.24 27.66
C LEU A 545 6.33 -30.22 29.20
N ASP A 546 7.49 -30.23 29.86
CA ASP A 546 7.60 -30.18 31.33
C ASP A 546 7.37 -28.79 31.92
N ALA A 547 7.64 -27.75 31.14
CA ALA A 547 7.37 -26.37 31.54
C ALA A 547 5.87 -26.06 31.64
N VAL A 548 5.03 -26.77 30.88
CA VAL A 548 3.58 -26.53 30.84
C VAL A 548 2.87 -27.13 32.06
N ARG A 549 1.87 -26.41 32.62
CA ARG A 549 1.03 -26.84 33.75
C ARG A 549 -0.45 -26.53 33.46
N TRP A 550 -1.37 -27.40 33.91
CA TRP A 550 -2.83 -27.29 33.74
C TRP A 550 -3.59 -27.94 34.90
#